data_AF-A0A9D2EN11-F1
#
_entry.id   AF-A0A9D2EN11-F1
#
_cell.length_a   1.000
_cell.length_b   1.000
_cell.length_c   1.000
_cell.angle_alpha   90.00
_cell.angle_beta   90.00
_cell.angle_gamma   90.00
#
_symmetry.space_group_name_H-M   'P 1'
#
loop_
_entity.id
_entity.type
_entity.pdbx_description
1 polymer ?
#
loop_
_entity_poly.entity_id
_entity_poly.type
_entity_poly.pdbx_seq_one_letter_code
_entity_poly.pdbx_strand_id
1 'polypeptide(L)'
;MHSDTFTDTFIPAASSLREEVLAFAAREYHTKPEYLWKKNPDFAVLRHKDSRKWFGLIMHVPRERLKLGEDASHLTAPPEVDILNVKCDPMLSGSLRMQTGILPGYHMNKSSWISILLDGTVNIEQIFTLLDMSYELTARKTKTKASVVHNTNWIIPANPKYYDIETALAKNPDEPFFWKQSNNIFVGDIIYIYLTAPVSSLLFKCRALEVDIPRQSENKNIRMKRAMKLKLLETYPCGAINRDKLKEHGIYAVRGPRSMPQTLIQEIEML
;
A
#
# COMPACT_ATOMS: atom_id res chain seq x y z
N MET A 1 -7.34 -45.66 20.56
CA MET A 1 -7.30 -44.22 20.87
C MET A 1 -5.90 -43.91 21.36
N HIS A 2 -4.98 -43.57 20.46
CA HIS A 2 -3.65 -43.09 20.83
C HIS A 2 -3.60 -41.60 20.55
N SER A 3 -3.41 -40.88 21.63
CA SER A 3 -3.22 -39.43 21.71
C SER A 3 -1.75 -39.13 21.44
N ASP A 4 -1.43 -38.66 20.24
CA ASP A 4 -0.15 -38.04 19.96
C ASP A 4 -0.33 -36.51 20.05
N THR A 5 -0.05 -35.97 21.23
CA THR A 5 0.20 -34.54 21.42
C THR A 5 1.63 -34.26 21.00
N PHE A 6 1.82 -33.80 19.77
CA PHE A 6 3.10 -33.30 19.28
C PHE A 6 3.28 -31.86 19.77
N THR A 7 3.82 -31.69 20.98
CA THR A 7 4.38 -30.40 21.42
C THR A 7 5.78 -30.27 20.82
N ASP A 8 5.87 -29.61 19.67
CA ASP A 8 7.16 -29.18 19.11
C ASP A 8 7.42 -27.72 19.48
N THR A 9 7.82 -27.52 20.74
CA THR A 9 8.51 -26.29 21.14
C THR A 9 9.96 -26.38 20.66
N PHE A 10 10.19 -26.00 19.40
CA PHE A 10 11.52 -25.69 18.90
C PHE A 10 11.91 -24.30 19.43
N ILE A 11 12.70 -24.25 20.50
CA ILE A 11 13.36 -23.02 20.97
C ILE A 11 14.77 -23.03 20.36
N PRO A 12 15.12 -22.14 19.41
CA PRO A 12 16.50 -22.03 18.97
C PRO A 12 17.33 -21.26 20.00
N ALA A 13 18.59 -21.69 20.16
CA ALA A 13 19.65 -20.98 20.88
C ALA A 13 19.75 -19.51 20.43
N ALA A 14 20.17 -18.62 21.35
CA ALA A 14 20.24 -17.16 21.19
C ALA A 14 20.60 -16.72 19.76
N SER A 15 19.56 -16.42 18.96
CA SER A 15 19.68 -15.93 17.60
C SER A 15 20.09 -14.47 17.64
N SER A 16 21.06 -14.08 16.82
CA SER A 16 21.31 -12.66 16.57
C SER A 16 20.11 -12.02 15.87
N LEU A 17 19.90 -10.71 16.05
CA LEU A 17 18.84 -9.96 15.33
C LEU A 17 18.97 -10.12 13.80
N ARG A 18 20.21 -10.29 13.30
CA ARG A 18 20.47 -10.65 11.91
C ARG A 18 19.81 -11.97 11.52
N GLU A 19 20.03 -13.02 12.30
CA GLU A 19 19.46 -14.35 12.04
C GLU A 19 17.94 -14.31 12.15
N GLU A 20 17.39 -13.56 13.11
CA GLU A 20 15.95 -13.36 13.25
C GLU A 20 15.33 -12.68 12.02
N VAL A 21 15.96 -11.62 11.50
CA VAL A 21 15.54 -10.95 10.27
C VAL A 21 15.59 -11.90 9.07
N LEU A 22 16.66 -12.67 8.93
CA LEU A 22 16.80 -13.63 7.83
C LEU A 22 15.80 -14.78 7.93
N ALA A 23 15.56 -15.30 9.13
CA ALA A 23 14.57 -16.34 9.40
C ALA A 23 13.15 -15.85 9.12
N PHE A 24 12.82 -14.63 9.55
CA PHE A 24 11.55 -13.98 9.26
C PHE A 24 11.34 -13.81 7.75
N ALA A 25 12.33 -13.28 7.02
CA ALA A 25 12.24 -13.13 5.56
C ALA A 25 12.10 -14.47 4.82
N ALA A 26 12.73 -15.53 5.32
CA ALA A 26 12.57 -16.88 4.77
C ALA A 26 11.17 -17.46 5.05
N ARG A 27 10.62 -17.21 6.25
CA ARG A 27 9.31 -17.71 6.67
C ARG A 27 8.16 -16.96 5.98
N GLU A 28 8.14 -15.63 6.06
CA GLU A 28 7.02 -14.80 5.59
C GLU A 28 7.09 -14.53 4.09
N TYR A 29 8.29 -14.28 3.54
CA TYR A 29 8.47 -13.87 2.14
C TYR A 29 9.03 -14.97 1.25
N HIS A 30 9.28 -16.16 1.80
CA HIS A 30 9.94 -17.27 1.10
C HIS A 30 11.23 -16.83 0.38
N THR A 31 11.95 -15.87 0.96
CA THR A 31 13.11 -15.23 0.36
C THR A 31 14.39 -15.69 1.07
N LYS A 32 15.37 -16.15 0.29
CA LYS A 32 16.72 -16.44 0.79
C LYS A 32 17.65 -15.25 0.54
N PRO A 33 18.60 -14.95 1.45
CA PRO A 33 19.57 -13.89 1.23
C PRO A 33 20.50 -14.20 0.05
N GLU A 34 20.91 -13.15 -0.65
CA GLU A 34 21.93 -13.21 -1.69
C GLU A 34 23.17 -12.40 -1.30
N TYR A 35 24.36 -12.96 -1.50
CA TYR A 35 25.64 -12.36 -1.14
C TYR A 35 26.37 -11.93 -2.41
N LEU A 36 26.16 -10.68 -2.81
CA LEU A 36 26.53 -10.21 -4.16
C LEU A 36 27.97 -9.70 -4.26
N TRP A 37 28.65 -9.43 -3.14
CA TRP A 37 29.94 -8.74 -3.12
C TRP A 37 31.06 -9.61 -2.57
N LYS A 38 32.09 -9.89 -3.38
CA LYS A 38 33.28 -10.64 -2.94
C LYS A 38 34.06 -9.96 -1.81
N LYS A 39 34.11 -8.63 -1.80
CA LYS A 39 34.84 -7.85 -0.79
C LYS A 39 34.10 -7.74 0.55
N ASN A 40 32.77 -7.89 0.53
CA ASN A 40 31.91 -7.81 1.70
C ASN A 40 31.00 -9.04 1.71
N PRO A 41 31.55 -10.24 2.00
CA PRO A 41 30.82 -11.50 1.90
C PRO A 41 29.64 -11.58 2.86
N ASP A 42 29.66 -10.80 3.94
CA ASP A 42 28.61 -10.78 4.96
C ASP A 42 27.44 -9.85 4.63
N PHE A 43 27.45 -9.18 3.48
CA PHE A 43 26.34 -8.30 3.09
C PHE A 43 25.24 -9.13 2.43
N ALA A 44 24.09 -9.19 3.10
CA ALA A 44 22.97 -10.02 2.68
C ALA A 44 21.89 -9.16 2.01
N VAL A 45 21.62 -9.42 0.74
CA VAL A 45 20.55 -8.78 -0.03
C VAL A 45 19.28 -9.61 0.07
N LEU A 46 18.17 -8.96 0.45
CA LEU A 46 16.82 -9.51 0.37
C LEU A 46 16.09 -8.84 -0.79
N ARG A 47 15.63 -9.64 -1.75
CA ARG A 47 14.94 -9.13 -2.95
C ARG A 47 13.82 -10.02 -3.44
N HIS A 48 12.80 -9.40 -4.01
CA HIS A 48 11.65 -10.06 -4.60
C HIS A 48 12.06 -11.08 -5.66
N LYS A 49 11.51 -12.29 -5.61
CA LYS A 49 11.83 -13.37 -6.55
C LYS A 49 11.47 -13.00 -8.00
N ASP A 50 10.37 -12.28 -8.18
CA ASP A 50 9.77 -11.98 -9.48
C ASP A 50 10.35 -10.72 -10.15
N SER A 51 10.56 -9.65 -9.39
CA SER A 51 11.01 -8.34 -9.91
C SER A 51 12.48 -8.06 -9.63
N ARG A 52 13.12 -8.87 -8.78
CA ARG A 52 14.51 -8.70 -8.36
C ARG A 52 14.81 -7.37 -7.66
N LYS A 53 13.76 -6.62 -7.29
CA LYS A 53 13.86 -5.38 -6.50
C LYS A 53 14.22 -5.70 -5.05
N TRP A 54 15.14 -4.93 -4.50
CA TRP A 54 15.59 -5.10 -3.12
C TRP A 54 14.58 -4.50 -2.17
N PHE A 55 14.34 -5.20 -1.08
CA PHE A 55 13.48 -4.76 0.02
C PHE A 55 14.20 -4.78 1.37
N GLY A 56 15.31 -5.50 1.47
CA GLY A 56 16.18 -5.45 2.63
C GLY A 56 17.63 -5.58 2.19
N LEU A 57 18.53 -4.93 2.91
CA LEU A 57 19.97 -5.12 2.78
C LEU A 57 20.58 -5.09 4.16
N ILE A 58 21.14 -6.22 4.61
CA ILE A 58 21.90 -6.30 5.85
C ILE A 58 23.37 -6.04 5.53
N MET A 59 23.99 -5.14 6.28
CA MET A 59 25.41 -4.79 6.12
C MET A 59 26.10 -4.81 7.47
N HIS A 60 27.29 -5.41 7.53
CA HIS A 60 28.19 -5.31 8.67
C HIS A 60 29.07 -4.06 8.51
N VAL A 61 28.96 -3.09 9.39
CA VAL A 61 29.60 -1.77 9.20
C VAL A 61 30.25 -1.25 10.49
N PRO A 62 31.41 -0.57 10.36
CA PRO A 62 31.99 0.16 11.50
C PRO A 62 31.06 1.27 11.99
N ARG A 63 30.81 1.34 13.31
CA ARG A 63 29.95 2.34 13.95
C ARG A 63 30.41 3.78 13.66
N GLU A 64 31.71 4.00 13.54
CA GLU A 64 32.30 5.29 13.17
C GLU A 64 31.77 5.83 11.83
N ARG A 65 31.45 4.94 10.87
CA ARG A 65 30.93 5.34 9.55
C ARG A 65 29.46 5.73 9.60
N LEU A 66 28.75 5.38 10.68
CA LEU A 66 27.34 5.68 10.86
C LEU A 66 27.10 7.05 11.48
N LYS A 67 28.16 7.76 11.91
CA LYS A 67 28.09 9.07 12.57
C LYS A 67 27.13 9.06 13.76
N LEU A 68 27.13 7.95 14.51
CA LEU A 68 26.43 7.84 15.79
C LEU A 68 27.03 8.90 16.73
N GLY A 69 26.18 9.66 17.43
CA GLY A 69 26.64 10.70 18.35
C GLY A 69 27.50 10.13 19.49
N GLU A 70 28.17 11.00 20.25
CA GLU A 70 29.05 10.64 21.37
C GLU A 70 28.28 10.14 22.62
N ASP A 71 27.19 9.40 22.44
CA ASP A 71 26.47 8.78 23.56
C ASP A 71 27.28 7.61 24.14
N ALA A 72 27.30 7.50 25.47
CA ALA A 72 27.99 6.46 26.22
C ALA A 72 27.52 5.04 25.85
N SER A 73 26.27 4.91 25.39
CA SER A 73 25.73 3.65 24.84
C SER A 73 26.53 3.12 23.65
N HIS A 74 27.11 4.00 22.82
CA HIS A 74 27.94 3.62 21.67
C HIS A 74 29.41 3.38 22.03
N LEU A 75 29.93 4.03 23.08
CA LEU A 75 31.33 3.90 23.52
C LEU A 75 31.66 2.53 24.14
N THR A 76 30.64 1.84 24.67
CA THR A 76 30.77 0.50 25.27
C THR A 76 30.37 -0.63 24.32
N ALA A 77 29.85 -0.27 23.14
CA ALA A 77 29.38 -1.23 22.16
C ALA A 77 30.52 -1.68 21.23
N PRO A 78 30.42 -2.86 20.61
CA PRO A 78 31.42 -3.34 19.64
C PRO A 78 31.74 -2.30 18.54
N PRO A 79 32.96 -2.27 17.98
CA PRO A 79 33.33 -1.28 16.97
C PRO A 79 32.54 -1.41 15.66
N GLU A 80 31.98 -2.59 15.39
CA GLU A 80 31.16 -2.89 14.23
C GLU A 80 29.74 -3.29 14.64
N VAL A 81 28.79 -3.07 13.74
CA VAL A 81 27.38 -3.36 13.96
C VAL A 81 26.72 -3.81 12.65
N ASP A 82 25.77 -4.73 12.75
CA ASP A 82 24.90 -5.02 11.63
C ASP A 82 23.81 -3.94 11.51
N ILE A 83 23.60 -3.46 10.30
CA ILE A 83 22.48 -2.58 9.97
C ILE A 83 21.56 -3.24 8.96
N LEU A 84 20.26 -2.96 9.05
CA LEU A 84 19.27 -3.31 8.06
C LEU A 84 18.81 -2.06 7.32
N ASN A 85 19.13 -1.98 6.04
CA ASN A 85 18.56 -1.00 5.12
C ASN A 85 17.20 -1.48 4.61
N VAL A 86 16.17 -0.65 4.82
CA VAL A 86 14.81 -0.88 4.33
C VAL A 86 14.26 0.36 3.64
N LYS A 87 13.40 0.14 2.65
CA LYS A 87 12.69 1.20 1.94
C LYS A 87 11.59 1.74 2.84
N CYS A 88 11.46 3.04 2.91
CA CYS A 88 10.49 3.74 3.75
C CYS A 88 9.71 4.76 2.94
N ASP A 89 8.44 4.96 3.29
CA ASP A 89 7.67 6.09 2.78
C ASP A 89 8.33 7.41 3.26
N PRO A 90 8.63 8.36 2.36
CA PRO A 90 9.17 9.66 2.72
C PRO A 90 8.35 10.38 3.82
N MET A 91 7.03 10.21 3.86
CA MET A 91 6.14 10.81 4.87
C MET A 91 6.39 10.27 6.27
N LEU A 92 6.82 9.01 6.40
CA LEU A 92 7.12 8.36 7.70
C LEU A 92 8.61 8.47 8.06
N SER A 93 9.48 8.70 7.09
CA SER A 93 10.94 8.75 7.29
C SER A 93 11.37 9.78 8.33
N GLY A 94 10.66 10.92 8.42
CA GLY A 94 10.96 12.00 9.36
C GLY A 94 10.78 11.56 10.82
N SER A 95 9.60 11.04 11.16
CA SER A 95 9.28 10.60 12.52
C SER A 95 10.08 9.38 12.95
N LEU A 96 10.32 8.42 12.05
CA LEU A 96 11.12 7.23 12.34
C LEU A 96 12.57 7.56 12.70
N ARG A 97 13.18 8.54 12.01
CA ARG A 97 14.56 8.98 12.29
C ARG A 97 14.73 9.77 13.59
N MET A 98 13.64 10.11 14.28
CA MET A 98 13.71 10.69 15.62
C MET A 98 13.90 9.61 16.70
N GLN A 99 13.74 8.34 16.35
CA GLN A 99 13.90 7.22 17.26
C GLN A 99 15.36 6.77 17.30
N THR A 100 15.85 6.44 18.49
CA THR A 100 17.19 5.88 18.68
C THR A 100 17.32 4.58 17.87
N GLY A 101 18.45 4.41 17.19
CA GLY A 101 18.72 3.22 16.37
C GLY A 101 18.15 3.24 14.95
N ILE A 102 17.45 4.30 14.54
CA ILE A 102 17.01 4.50 13.16
C ILE A 102 17.74 5.70 12.53
N LEU A 103 18.51 5.43 11.47
CA LEU A 103 19.37 6.39 10.79
C LEU A 103 18.88 6.66 9.35
N PRO A 104 19.34 7.76 8.71
CA PRO A 104 19.18 7.93 7.27
C PRO A 104 19.82 6.77 6.49
N GLY A 105 19.22 6.35 5.37
CA GLY A 105 19.70 5.22 4.57
C GLY A 105 21.20 5.28 4.25
N TYR A 106 21.94 4.30 4.75
CA TYR A 106 23.38 4.11 4.54
C TYR A 106 23.64 3.50 3.16
N HIS A 107 24.48 4.13 2.34
CA HIS A 107 24.71 3.80 0.92
C HIS A 107 23.45 3.80 0.02
N MET A 108 22.28 4.15 0.57
CA MET A 108 20.99 4.18 -0.12
C MET A 108 20.46 5.61 -0.23
N ASN A 109 19.39 5.79 -1.01
CA ASN A 109 18.75 7.10 -1.12
C ASN A 109 18.05 7.47 0.20
N LYS A 110 18.62 8.43 0.93
CA LYS A 110 18.17 8.90 2.24
C LYS A 110 16.74 9.47 2.29
N SER A 111 16.12 9.78 1.14
CA SER A 111 14.72 10.23 1.10
C SER A 111 13.71 9.08 1.12
N SER A 112 14.14 7.86 0.77
CA SER A 112 13.27 6.70 0.58
C SER A 112 13.78 5.43 1.25
N TRP A 113 14.90 5.52 1.98
CA TRP A 113 15.50 4.42 2.71
C TRP A 113 15.98 4.90 4.08
N ILE A 114 15.85 4.01 5.05
CA ILE A 114 16.35 4.17 6.42
C ILE A 114 17.28 2.98 6.75
N SER A 115 18.18 3.18 7.70
CA SER A 115 19.03 2.12 8.25
C SER A 115 18.65 1.88 9.70
N ILE A 116 18.38 0.63 10.04
CA ILE A 116 18.04 0.21 11.40
C ILE A 116 19.25 -0.48 12.01
N LEU A 117 19.66 -0.08 13.22
CA LEU A 117 20.71 -0.78 13.97
C LEU A 117 20.16 -2.13 14.48
N LEU A 118 20.90 -3.22 14.21
CA LEU A 118 20.59 -4.56 14.72
C LEU A 118 21.41 -4.87 15.97
N ASP A 119 21.39 -3.95 16.95
CA ASP A 119 22.13 -4.07 18.22
C ASP A 119 21.22 -4.11 19.47
N GLY A 120 19.91 -4.24 19.26
CA GLY A 120 18.91 -4.26 20.33
C GLY A 120 18.30 -2.90 20.66
N THR A 121 18.80 -1.82 20.06
CA THR A 121 18.23 -0.47 20.26
C THR A 121 16.79 -0.36 19.71
N VAL A 122 16.52 -1.02 18.59
CA VAL A 122 15.18 -1.11 18.00
C VAL A 122 14.60 -2.50 18.29
N ASN A 123 13.38 -2.55 18.81
CA ASN A 123 12.74 -3.81 19.14
C ASN A 123 12.49 -4.66 17.87
N ILE A 124 12.50 -5.98 18.03
CA ILE A 124 12.40 -6.90 16.89
C ILE A 124 11.05 -6.79 16.14
N GLU A 125 9.95 -6.53 16.86
CA GLU A 125 8.62 -6.38 16.26
C GLU A 125 8.55 -5.19 15.29
N GLN A 126 9.19 -4.08 15.64
CA GLN A 126 9.32 -2.90 14.80
C GLN A 126 10.26 -3.16 13.62
N ILE A 127 11.36 -3.88 13.83
CA ILE A 127 12.25 -4.30 12.75
C ILE A 127 11.47 -5.11 11.69
N PHE A 128 10.66 -6.09 12.13
CA PHE A 128 9.80 -6.87 11.25
C PHE A 128 8.74 -6.02 10.54
N THR A 129 8.09 -5.11 11.27
CA THR A 129 7.11 -4.18 10.68
C THR A 129 7.72 -3.31 9.58
N LEU A 130 8.90 -2.73 9.83
CA LEU A 130 9.59 -1.88 8.85
C LEU A 130 10.10 -2.66 7.64
N LEU A 131 10.52 -3.91 7.85
CA LEU A 131 10.89 -4.82 6.77
C LEU A 131 9.68 -5.19 5.91
N ASP A 132 8.52 -5.43 6.53
CA ASP A 132 7.26 -5.74 5.84
C ASP A 132 6.77 -4.58 4.98
N MET A 133 6.74 -3.38 5.54
CA MET A 133 6.44 -2.16 4.79
C MET A 133 7.37 -1.97 3.60
N SER A 134 8.66 -2.25 3.76
CA SER A 134 9.63 -2.20 2.67
C SER A 134 9.37 -3.26 1.61
N TYR A 135 9.05 -4.50 2.03
CA TYR A 135 8.66 -5.59 1.13
C TYR A 135 7.47 -5.19 0.27
N GLU A 136 6.42 -4.63 0.86
CA GLU A 136 5.23 -4.14 0.15
C GLU A 136 5.55 -2.96 -0.79
N LEU A 137 6.29 -1.94 -0.33
CA LEU A 137 6.66 -0.77 -1.12
C LEU A 137 7.51 -1.10 -2.35
N THR A 138 8.24 -2.21 -2.29
CA THR A 138 9.16 -2.66 -3.34
C THR A 138 8.61 -3.80 -4.17
N ALA A 139 7.52 -4.44 -3.73
CA ALA A 139 6.85 -5.50 -4.45
C ALA A 139 6.54 -5.04 -5.87
N ARG A 140 6.62 -6.00 -6.80
CA ARG A 140 6.14 -5.73 -8.15
C ARG A 140 4.67 -5.37 -8.00
N LYS A 141 4.29 -4.18 -8.48
CA LYS A 141 2.89 -3.86 -8.72
C LYS A 141 2.40 -4.76 -9.84
N THR A 142 2.19 -6.03 -9.54
CA THR A 142 1.45 -6.93 -10.41
C THR A 142 0.07 -6.31 -10.55
N LYS A 143 -0.41 -6.14 -11.79
CA LYS A 143 -1.82 -5.79 -12.04
C LYS A 143 -2.74 -6.98 -11.71
N THR A 144 -2.45 -7.69 -10.61
CA THR A 144 -3.21 -8.81 -10.06
C THR A 144 -3.33 -8.59 -8.57
N LYS A 145 -4.52 -8.10 -8.22
CA LYS A 145 -5.27 -8.19 -6.96
C LYS A 145 -4.43 -8.29 -5.69
N ALA A 146 -4.33 -7.15 -5.01
CA ALA A 146 -4.12 -7.08 -3.57
C ALA A 146 -5.06 -8.08 -2.87
N SER A 147 -4.52 -8.88 -1.96
CA SER A 147 -5.30 -9.48 -0.89
C SER A 147 -4.75 -9.00 0.44
N VAL A 148 -4.94 -7.71 0.70
CA VAL A 148 -5.23 -7.21 2.05
C VAL A 148 -6.30 -6.14 1.84
N VAL A 149 -7.55 -6.50 2.11
CA VAL A 149 -8.77 -5.70 1.89
C VAL A 149 -8.99 -5.31 0.42
N HIS A 150 -9.82 -6.09 -0.26
CA HIS A 150 -10.42 -5.61 -1.51
C HIS A 150 -11.14 -4.28 -1.22
N ASN A 151 -10.71 -3.20 -1.87
CA ASN A 151 -11.35 -1.90 -1.69
C ASN A 151 -12.76 -1.97 -2.28
N THR A 152 -13.75 -2.02 -1.41
CA THR A 152 -15.16 -2.12 -1.80
C THR A 152 -15.77 -0.76 -2.12
N ASN A 153 -15.07 0.36 -1.88
CA ASN A 153 -15.62 1.71 -2.07
C ASN A 153 -14.76 2.54 -3.03
N TRP A 154 -15.35 2.94 -4.16
CA TRP A 154 -14.66 3.64 -5.24
C TRP A 154 -15.26 5.02 -5.48
N ILE A 155 -14.44 6.00 -5.80
CA ILE A 155 -14.90 7.26 -6.43
C ILE A 155 -14.38 7.32 -7.87
N ILE A 156 -15.29 7.61 -8.79
CA ILE A 156 -15.01 7.69 -10.23
C ILE A 156 -15.45 9.05 -10.81
N PRO A 157 -14.72 9.59 -11.80
CA PRO A 157 -15.16 10.80 -12.48
C PRO A 157 -16.18 10.49 -13.56
N ALA A 158 -17.21 11.32 -13.65
CA ALA A 158 -18.12 11.42 -14.78
C ALA A 158 -18.01 12.82 -15.36
N ASN A 159 -17.68 12.92 -16.65
CA ASN A 159 -17.73 14.20 -17.33
C ASN A 159 -19.14 14.41 -17.90
N PRO A 160 -19.89 15.44 -17.45
CA PRO A 160 -21.26 15.67 -17.92
C PRO A 160 -21.37 15.85 -19.44
N LYS A 161 -20.27 16.23 -20.12
CA LYS A 161 -20.23 16.31 -21.59
C LYS A 161 -20.38 14.96 -22.30
N TYR A 162 -20.04 13.87 -21.62
CA TYR A 162 -20.02 12.52 -22.21
C TYR A 162 -20.97 11.55 -21.53
N TYR A 163 -21.41 11.85 -20.31
CA TYR A 163 -22.27 10.99 -19.51
C TYR A 163 -23.46 11.80 -19.00
N ASP A 164 -24.64 11.50 -19.53
CA ASP A 164 -25.90 12.01 -19.02
C ASP A 164 -26.51 10.99 -18.07
N ILE A 165 -26.03 11.03 -16.82
CA ILE A 165 -26.45 10.10 -15.77
C ILE A 165 -27.85 10.45 -15.28
N GLU A 166 -28.15 11.75 -15.19
CA GLU A 166 -29.43 12.24 -14.71
C GLU A 166 -30.58 11.74 -15.60
N THR A 167 -30.45 11.83 -16.92
CA THR A 167 -31.47 11.28 -17.84
C THR A 167 -31.56 9.76 -17.76
N ALA A 168 -30.43 9.06 -17.57
CA ALA A 168 -30.43 7.60 -17.43
C ALA A 168 -31.17 7.15 -16.17
N LEU A 169 -31.01 7.87 -15.06
CA LEU A 169 -31.67 7.60 -13.79
C LEU A 169 -33.11 8.11 -13.73
N ALA A 170 -33.43 9.22 -14.38
CA ALA A 170 -34.78 9.79 -14.40
C ALA A 170 -35.79 8.92 -15.15
N LYS A 171 -35.34 8.13 -16.13
CA LYS A 171 -36.23 7.24 -16.89
C LYS A 171 -36.64 6.01 -16.10
N ASN A 172 -35.68 5.33 -15.46
CA ASN A 172 -35.90 4.10 -14.71
C ASN A 172 -34.99 4.07 -13.45
N PRO A 173 -35.35 4.74 -12.35
CA PRO A 173 -34.48 4.89 -11.18
C PRO A 173 -34.16 3.55 -10.47
N ASP A 174 -35.07 2.58 -10.56
CA ASP A 174 -34.92 1.26 -9.93
C ASP A 174 -34.16 0.25 -10.81
N GLU A 175 -33.97 0.54 -12.09
CA GLU A 175 -33.31 -0.37 -13.02
C GLU A 175 -31.79 -0.18 -13.04
N PRO A 176 -31.01 -1.27 -13.09
CA PRO A 176 -29.58 -1.16 -13.28
C PRO A 176 -29.23 -0.58 -14.66
N PHE A 177 -28.28 0.37 -14.69
CA PHE A 177 -27.79 0.99 -15.92
C PHE A 177 -26.35 0.56 -16.24
N PHE A 178 -25.97 0.65 -17.51
CA PHE A 178 -24.61 0.30 -17.94
C PHE A 178 -23.64 1.45 -17.74
N TRP A 179 -22.45 1.12 -17.26
CA TRP A 179 -21.36 2.05 -17.06
C TRP A 179 -20.05 1.52 -17.62
N LYS A 180 -19.13 2.43 -17.98
CA LYS A 180 -17.77 2.07 -18.38
C LYS A 180 -17.03 1.41 -17.22
N GLN A 181 -16.64 0.16 -17.38
CA GLN A 181 -15.90 -0.49 -16.32
C GLN A 181 -14.45 -0.04 -16.29
N SER A 182 -13.96 0.15 -15.07
CA SER A 182 -12.54 0.33 -14.80
C SER A 182 -11.91 -0.93 -14.23
N ASN A 183 -10.61 -1.12 -14.47
CA ASN A 183 -9.89 -2.25 -13.91
C ASN A 183 -9.94 -2.15 -12.37
N ASN A 184 -10.26 -3.27 -11.71
CA ASN A 184 -10.31 -3.45 -10.25
C ASN A 184 -11.65 -3.16 -9.54
N ILE A 185 -12.77 -3.00 -10.25
CA ILE A 185 -14.12 -3.00 -9.64
C ILE A 185 -14.70 -4.42 -9.70
N PHE A 186 -15.28 -4.88 -8.59
CA PHE A 186 -15.90 -6.20 -8.46
C PHE A 186 -17.39 -6.11 -8.15
N VAL A 187 -18.10 -7.23 -8.34
CA VAL A 187 -19.52 -7.33 -7.96
C VAL A 187 -19.65 -7.10 -6.46
N GLY A 188 -20.60 -6.25 -6.07
CA GLY A 188 -20.85 -5.87 -4.68
C GLY A 188 -20.18 -4.57 -4.26
N ASP A 189 -19.21 -4.06 -5.02
CA ASP A 189 -18.55 -2.79 -4.73
C ASP A 189 -19.53 -1.62 -4.77
N ILE A 190 -19.25 -0.62 -3.95
CA ILE A 190 -19.90 0.68 -3.91
C ILE A 190 -19.09 1.66 -4.77
N ILE A 191 -19.81 2.40 -5.61
CA ILE A 191 -19.25 3.35 -6.56
C ILE A 191 -19.92 4.69 -6.33
N TYR A 192 -19.12 5.66 -5.92
CA TYR A 192 -19.48 7.06 -5.83
C TYR A 192 -19.11 7.77 -7.13
N ILE A 193 -20.08 8.43 -7.75
CA ILE A 193 -19.88 9.12 -9.02
C ILE A 193 -19.74 10.62 -8.78
N TYR A 194 -18.56 11.13 -9.11
CA TYR A 194 -18.20 12.55 -9.04
C TYR A 194 -18.34 13.18 -10.42
N LEU A 195 -19.26 14.13 -10.57
CA LEU A 195 -19.38 14.89 -11.80
C LEU A 195 -18.29 15.96 -11.83
N THR A 196 -17.46 15.92 -12.87
CA THR A 196 -16.38 16.91 -13.06
C THR A 196 -16.95 18.28 -13.40
N ALA A 197 -16.08 19.28 -13.57
CA ALA A 197 -16.49 20.61 -14.00
C ALA A 197 -17.45 20.57 -15.21
N PRO A 198 -18.52 21.40 -15.21
CA PRO A 198 -18.78 22.49 -14.27
C PRO A 198 -19.38 22.06 -12.91
N VAL A 199 -20.00 20.89 -12.81
CA VAL A 199 -20.74 20.44 -11.61
C VAL A 199 -19.82 20.31 -10.39
N SER A 200 -18.66 19.67 -10.56
CA SER A 200 -17.61 19.54 -9.54
C SER A 200 -18.07 18.98 -8.18
N SER A 201 -19.03 18.04 -8.20
CA SER A 201 -19.68 17.49 -7.00
C SER A 201 -19.96 15.98 -7.14
N LEU A 202 -19.91 15.25 -6.02
CA LEU A 202 -20.33 13.85 -5.92
C LEU A 202 -21.85 13.81 -5.75
N LEU A 203 -22.54 13.13 -6.68
CA LEU A 203 -24.01 13.12 -6.73
C LEU A 203 -24.64 11.75 -6.53
N PHE A 204 -23.92 10.66 -6.79
CA PHE A 204 -24.53 9.32 -6.84
C PHE A 204 -23.70 8.30 -6.09
N LYS A 205 -24.37 7.42 -5.33
CA LYS A 205 -23.83 6.18 -4.78
C LYS A 205 -24.52 5.01 -5.45
N CYS A 206 -23.74 4.09 -6.00
CA CYS A 206 -24.22 2.94 -6.76
C CYS A 206 -23.59 1.64 -6.24
N ARG A 207 -24.23 0.51 -6.52
CA ARG A 207 -23.66 -0.84 -6.32
C ARG A 207 -23.35 -1.49 -7.67
N ALA A 208 -22.19 -2.10 -7.81
CA ALA A 208 -21.89 -2.95 -8.96
C ALA A 208 -22.63 -4.29 -8.85
N LEU A 209 -23.50 -4.59 -9.82
CA LEU A 209 -24.24 -5.87 -9.88
C LEU A 209 -23.56 -6.89 -10.78
N GLU A 210 -23.03 -6.42 -11.91
CA GLU A 210 -22.30 -7.24 -12.87
C GLU A 210 -21.09 -6.44 -13.33
N VAL A 211 -19.95 -7.12 -13.44
CA VAL A 211 -18.70 -6.52 -13.93
C VAL A 211 -18.19 -7.34 -15.10
N ASP A 212 -17.14 -6.85 -15.76
CA ASP A 212 -16.39 -7.60 -16.76
C ASP A 212 -17.17 -7.90 -18.06
N ILE A 213 -18.30 -7.22 -18.28
CA ILE A 213 -19.22 -7.42 -19.42
C ILE A 213 -18.52 -6.96 -20.71
N PRO A 214 -18.28 -7.85 -21.69
CA PRO A 214 -17.73 -7.46 -22.98
C PRO A 214 -18.68 -6.50 -23.70
N ARG A 215 -18.20 -5.31 -24.06
CA ARG A 215 -18.99 -4.34 -24.84
C ARG A 215 -18.09 -3.68 -25.87
N GLN A 216 -18.47 -3.76 -27.14
CA GLN A 216 -17.86 -2.94 -28.18
C GLN A 216 -18.50 -1.55 -28.10
N SER A 217 -17.67 -0.52 -27.95
CA SER A 217 -18.17 0.86 -27.91
C SER A 217 -18.72 1.27 -29.28
N GLU A 218 -19.98 1.69 -29.34
CA GLU A 218 -20.58 2.29 -30.55
C GLU A 218 -19.96 3.67 -30.87
N ASN A 219 -19.35 4.33 -29.87
CA ASN A 219 -18.80 5.68 -29.99
C ASN A 219 -17.28 5.67 -30.29
N LYS A 220 -16.89 6.21 -31.45
CA LYS A 220 -15.49 6.31 -31.93
C LYS A 220 -14.53 7.01 -30.94
N ASN A 221 -15.05 7.82 -30.01
CA ASN A 221 -14.25 8.58 -29.05
C ASN A 221 -14.08 7.92 -27.67
N ILE A 222 -14.73 6.78 -27.40
CA ILE A 222 -14.58 6.09 -26.12
C ILE A 222 -14.17 4.65 -26.36
N ARG A 223 -12.88 4.35 -26.22
CA ARG A 223 -12.36 2.97 -26.24
C ARG A 223 -12.82 2.23 -24.96
N MET A 224 -14.08 1.81 -24.92
CA MET A 224 -14.59 0.88 -23.88
C MET A 224 -14.40 -0.53 -24.39
N LYS A 225 -13.63 -1.35 -23.66
CA LYS A 225 -13.51 -2.80 -23.93
C LYS A 225 -14.46 -3.63 -23.07
N ARG A 226 -14.91 -3.07 -21.94
CA ARG A 226 -15.71 -3.72 -20.91
C ARG A 226 -16.67 -2.72 -20.26
N ALA A 227 -17.83 -3.20 -19.84
CA ALA A 227 -18.85 -2.47 -19.12
C ALA A 227 -19.20 -3.16 -17.79
N MET A 228 -19.88 -2.43 -16.92
CA MET A 228 -20.46 -2.94 -15.68
C MET A 228 -21.90 -2.48 -15.57
N LYS A 229 -22.76 -3.26 -14.88
CA LYS A 229 -24.10 -2.82 -14.50
C LYS A 229 -24.07 -2.25 -13.09
N LEU A 230 -24.56 -1.02 -12.96
CA LEU A 230 -24.66 -0.32 -11.70
C LEU A 230 -26.13 -0.18 -11.31
N LYS A 231 -26.45 -0.41 -10.03
CA LYS A 231 -27.73 -0.04 -9.44
C LYS A 231 -27.55 1.20 -8.59
N LEU A 232 -28.37 2.22 -8.79
CA LEU A 232 -28.40 3.40 -7.92
C LEU A 232 -28.83 2.97 -6.51
N LEU A 233 -28.12 3.47 -5.49
CA LEU A 233 -28.50 3.31 -4.09
C LEU A 233 -28.99 4.62 -3.49
N GLU A 234 -28.31 5.73 -3.81
CA GLU A 234 -28.56 7.01 -3.17
C GLU A 234 -28.09 8.18 -4.05
N THR A 235 -28.75 9.33 -3.89
CA THR A 235 -28.41 10.58 -4.57
C THR A 235 -28.09 11.67 -3.54
N TYR A 236 -27.08 12.48 -3.80
CA TYR A 236 -26.69 13.59 -2.92
C TYR A 236 -26.97 14.95 -3.57
N PRO A 237 -27.34 15.97 -2.78
CA PRO A 237 -27.55 17.32 -3.31
C PRO A 237 -26.29 17.88 -3.97
N CYS A 238 -26.46 18.55 -5.10
CA CYS A 238 -25.36 19.21 -5.81
C CYS A 238 -24.69 20.25 -4.90
N GLY A 239 -23.37 20.15 -4.76
CA GLY A 239 -22.56 21.06 -3.95
C GLY A 239 -22.34 20.61 -2.50
N ALA A 240 -23.13 19.65 -1.99
CA ALA A 240 -22.96 19.12 -0.64
C ALA A 240 -21.59 18.45 -0.46
N ILE A 241 -21.19 17.62 -1.42
CA ILE A 241 -19.88 16.96 -1.47
C ILE A 241 -19.10 17.53 -2.66
N ASN A 242 -18.58 18.75 -2.48
CA ASN A 242 -17.86 19.49 -3.51
C ASN A 242 -16.34 19.21 -3.45
N ARG A 243 -15.59 19.82 -4.39
CA ARG A 243 -14.14 19.65 -4.49
C ARG A 243 -13.38 20.02 -3.20
N ASP A 244 -13.80 21.04 -2.47
CA ASP A 244 -13.10 21.47 -1.27
C ASP A 244 -13.35 20.49 -0.12
N LYS A 245 -14.59 19.99 -0.01
CA LYS A 245 -14.91 18.87 0.88
C LYS A 245 -14.05 17.64 0.58
N LEU A 246 -13.92 17.26 -0.69
CA LEU A 246 -13.06 16.15 -1.10
C LEU A 246 -11.59 16.34 -0.68
N LYS A 247 -11.05 17.58 -0.72
CA LYS A 247 -9.66 17.87 -0.31
C LYS A 247 -9.43 17.67 1.19
N GLU A 248 -10.43 17.98 2.03
CA GLU A 248 -10.34 17.76 3.49
C GLU A 248 -10.03 16.30 3.82
N HIS A 249 -10.52 15.37 2.98
CA HIS A 249 -10.27 13.92 3.12
C HIS A 249 -9.12 13.41 2.21
N GLY A 250 -8.23 14.29 1.74
CA GLY A 250 -7.07 13.91 0.94
C GLY A 250 -7.36 13.56 -0.53
N ILE A 251 -8.51 13.96 -1.07
CA ILE A 251 -8.87 13.80 -2.48
C ILE A 251 -8.71 15.14 -3.22
N TYR A 252 -7.51 15.41 -3.71
CA TYR A 252 -7.23 16.66 -4.45
C TYR A 252 -7.76 16.68 -5.89
N ALA A 253 -7.91 15.50 -6.51
CA ALA A 253 -8.46 15.37 -7.86
C ALA A 253 -9.04 13.97 -8.12
N VAL A 254 -10.17 13.91 -8.81
CA VAL A 254 -10.79 12.68 -9.30
C VAL A 254 -10.54 12.59 -10.82
N ARG A 255 -9.36 12.09 -11.21
CA ARG A 255 -8.97 11.93 -12.64
C ARG A 255 -9.18 10.52 -13.18
N GLY A 256 -9.55 9.60 -12.30
CA GLY A 256 -9.84 8.20 -12.59
C GLY A 256 -10.37 7.52 -11.34
N PRO A 257 -10.72 6.23 -11.44
CA PRO A 257 -11.14 5.42 -10.30
C PRO A 257 -10.08 5.41 -9.22
N ARG A 258 -10.51 5.66 -7.98
CA ARG A 258 -9.66 5.62 -6.81
C ARG A 258 -10.45 5.19 -5.59
N SER A 259 -9.76 4.75 -4.55
CA SER A 259 -10.37 4.39 -3.28
C SER A 259 -11.02 5.61 -2.60
N MET A 260 -12.16 5.37 -1.96
CA MET A 260 -12.81 6.34 -1.09
C MET A 260 -12.19 6.27 0.32
N PRO A 261 -11.67 7.39 0.86
CA PRO A 261 -11.21 7.45 2.24
C PRO A 261 -12.35 7.12 3.20
N GLN A 262 -12.08 6.30 4.22
CA GLN A 262 -13.08 5.89 5.21
C GLN A 262 -13.72 7.08 5.93
N THR A 263 -12.95 8.13 6.20
CA THR A 263 -13.44 9.36 6.84
C THR A 263 -14.49 10.09 6.00
N LEU A 264 -14.35 10.07 4.68
CA LEU A 264 -15.34 10.65 3.77
C LEU A 264 -16.59 9.78 3.67
N ILE A 265 -16.44 8.45 3.68
CA ILE A 265 -17.58 7.51 3.68
C ILE A 265 -18.45 7.74 4.91
N GLN A 266 -17.83 7.78 6.09
CA GLN A 266 -18.52 8.02 7.36
C GLN A 266 -19.27 9.36 7.37
N GLU A 267 -18.67 10.40 6.80
CA GLU A 267 -19.33 11.70 6.73
C GLU A 267 -20.49 11.73 5.74
N ILE A 268 -20.34 11.08 4.59
CA ILE A 268 -21.43 10.97 3.60
C ILE A 268 -22.60 10.16 4.16
N GLU A 269 -22.34 9.14 4.97
CA GLU A 269 -23.38 8.33 5.63
C GLU A 269 -24.16 9.09 6.72
N MET A 270 -23.73 10.30 7.09
CA MET A 270 -24.42 11.19 8.03
C MET A 270 -25.20 12.33 7.35
N LEU A 271 -25.17 12.43 6.01
CA LEU A 271 -25.91 13.43 5.22
C LEU A 271 -27.33 12.95 4.90
#